data_AF-A0A927UK94-F1
#
_entry.id   AF-A0A927UK94-F1
#
_cell.length_a   1.000
_cell.length_b   1.000
_cell.length_c   1.000
_cell.angle_alpha   90.00
_cell.angle_beta   90.00
_cell.angle_gamma   90.00
#
_symmetry.space_group_name_H-M   'P 1'
#
loop_
_entity.id
_entity.type
_entity.pdbx_description
1 polymer ?
#
loop_
_entity_poly.entity_id
_entity_poly.type
_entity_poly.pdbx_seq_one_letter_code
_entity_poly.pdbx_strand_id
1 'polypeptide(L)'
;MEEYVPDIDLTEYYTKTETDDKYALKSDIQSGAVRLDFTVSLPASGWSNTSPYSQSVTVSGISETDWPQMSQDLSMATDDTVDDLEKNYAYIKYGEATLDTITFYCLKGKPTVDLTLIGQVLRGGASNYESAIGVEF
;
A
#
# COMPACT_ATOMS: atom_id res chain seq x y z
N MET A 1 -49.75 -4.21 -30.98
CA MET A 1 -48.34 -4.01 -31.33
C MET A 1 -47.63 -4.03 -30.00
N GLU A 2 -46.94 -5.11 -29.70
CA GLU A 2 -46.31 -5.33 -28.38
C GLU A 2 -45.02 -4.52 -28.34
N GLU A 3 -44.88 -3.68 -27.32
CA GLU A 3 -43.76 -2.75 -27.17
C GLU A 3 -42.49 -3.52 -26.81
N TYR A 4 -41.50 -3.48 -27.70
CA TYR A 4 -40.19 -4.10 -27.46
C TYR A 4 -39.41 -3.22 -26.48
N VAL A 5 -39.23 -3.72 -25.26
CA VAL A 5 -38.31 -3.13 -24.28
C VAL A 5 -36.99 -3.90 -24.39
N PRO A 6 -35.88 -3.25 -24.81
CA PRO A 6 -34.60 -3.93 -24.85
C PRO A 6 -34.13 -4.27 -23.44
N ASP A 7 -33.63 -5.49 -23.25
CA ASP A 7 -32.89 -5.85 -22.04
C ASP A 7 -31.64 -4.97 -21.98
N ILE A 8 -31.56 -4.12 -20.95
CA ILE A 8 -30.40 -3.27 -20.71
C ILE A 8 -29.44 -4.07 -19.83
N ASP A 9 -28.25 -4.37 -20.36
CA ASP A 9 -27.19 -4.97 -19.58
C ASP A 9 -26.58 -3.93 -18.63
N LEU A 10 -26.85 -4.11 -17.35
CA LEU A 10 -26.42 -3.22 -16.27
C LEU A 10 -25.19 -3.79 -15.51
N THR A 11 -24.63 -4.92 -15.95
CA THR A 11 -23.51 -5.59 -15.23
C THR A 11 -22.20 -4.80 -15.24
N GLU A 12 -22.03 -3.85 -16.18
CA GLU A 12 -20.88 -2.93 -16.18
C GLU A 12 -20.95 -1.93 -15.00
N TYR A 13 -22.16 -1.53 -14.59
CA TYR A 13 -22.38 -0.50 -13.58
C TYR A 13 -22.70 -1.06 -12.18
N TYR A 14 -23.25 -2.28 -12.13
CA TYR A 14 -23.74 -2.91 -10.91
C TYR A 14 -23.18 -4.33 -10.75
N THR A 15 -22.94 -4.79 -9.52
CA THR A 15 -22.27 -6.08 -9.26
C THR A 15 -23.19 -7.29 -9.15
N LYS A 16 -24.49 -7.09 -8.88
CA LYS A 16 -25.65 -8.03 -8.99
C LYS A 16 -26.72 -7.70 -7.93
N THR A 17 -27.94 -8.18 -8.16
CA THR A 17 -29.17 -8.04 -7.36
C THR A 17 -29.07 -8.59 -5.92
N GLU A 18 -29.81 -7.92 -5.02
CA GLU A 18 -30.10 -8.12 -3.58
C GLU A 18 -29.32 -7.15 -2.67
N THR A 19 -29.95 -6.19 -1.96
CA THR A 19 -31.19 -6.29 -1.15
C THR A 19 -32.31 -5.35 -1.63
N ASP A 20 -33.57 -5.83 -1.68
CA ASP A 20 -34.80 -4.99 -1.85
C ASP A 20 -34.95 -4.19 -3.16
N ASP A 21 -34.73 -4.79 -4.34
CA ASP A 21 -34.90 -4.12 -5.67
C ASP A 21 -34.10 -2.82 -5.86
N LYS A 22 -33.09 -2.58 -5.02
CA LYS A 22 -32.19 -1.43 -5.09
C LYS A 22 -30.86 -1.86 -5.66
N TYR A 23 -30.46 -1.15 -6.72
CA TYR A 23 -29.15 -1.30 -7.31
C TYR A 23 -28.16 -0.40 -6.58
N ALA A 24 -27.11 -0.97 -5.98
CA ALA A 24 -25.98 -0.20 -5.44
C ALA A 24 -24.96 0.04 -6.55
N LEU A 25 -24.61 1.30 -6.82
CA LEU A 25 -23.54 1.59 -7.78
C LEU A 25 -22.25 0.91 -7.31
N LYS A 26 -21.43 0.44 -8.24
CA LYS A 26 -20.08 -0.06 -7.91
C LYS A 26 -19.24 0.95 -7.11
N SER A 27 -19.51 2.25 -7.26
CA SER A 27 -18.89 3.34 -6.49
C SER A 27 -19.36 3.41 -5.03
N ASP A 28 -20.58 2.94 -4.75
CA ASP A 28 -21.22 3.06 -3.44
C ASP A 28 -20.96 1.83 -2.55
N ILE A 29 -20.53 0.73 -3.18
CA ILE A 29 -19.92 -0.37 -2.46
C ILE A 29 -18.58 0.15 -1.95
N GLN A 30 -18.46 0.34 -0.64
CA GLN A 30 -17.15 0.41 0.00
C GLN A 30 -16.38 -0.83 -0.44
N SER A 31 -15.52 -0.65 -1.44
CA SER A 31 -14.50 -1.63 -1.78
C SER A 31 -13.74 -1.83 -0.49
N GLY A 32 -14.01 -2.93 0.21
CA GLY A 32 -13.32 -3.26 1.46
C GLY A 32 -11.83 -3.04 1.25
N ALA A 33 -11.17 -2.46 2.26
CA ALA A 33 -9.78 -2.00 2.17
C ALA A 33 -8.95 -2.95 1.30
N VAL A 34 -8.63 -2.50 0.08
CA VAL A 34 -7.90 -3.35 -0.86
C VAL A 34 -6.49 -3.47 -0.32
N ARG A 35 -6.16 -4.69 0.09
CA ARG A 35 -4.83 -5.03 0.57
C ARG A 35 -4.04 -5.62 -0.59
N LEU A 36 -2.94 -4.97 -0.95
CA LEU A 36 -1.97 -5.52 -1.89
C LEU A 36 -0.70 -5.82 -1.11
N ASP A 37 -0.33 -7.10 -1.07
CA ASP A 37 0.92 -7.54 -0.46
C ASP A 37 2.09 -7.35 -1.45
N PHE A 38 3.25 -6.96 -0.92
CA PHE A 38 4.46 -6.77 -1.72
C PHE A 38 5.70 -7.28 -0.98
N THR A 39 6.74 -7.56 -1.76
CA THR A 39 8.08 -7.87 -1.27
C THR A 39 9.08 -7.05 -2.07
N VAL A 40 9.97 -6.35 -1.37
CA VAL A 40 10.93 -5.44 -2.00
C VAL A 40 12.32 -5.63 -1.38
N SER A 41 13.33 -5.54 -2.23
CA SER A 41 14.74 -5.54 -1.80
C SER A 41 15.27 -4.10 -1.79
N LEU A 42 15.91 -3.73 -0.70
CA LEU A 42 16.56 -2.44 -0.48
C LEU A 42 18.07 -2.66 -0.35
N PRO A 43 18.81 -2.65 -1.47
CA PRO A 43 20.26 -2.74 -1.40
C PRO A 43 20.87 -1.55 -0.64
N ALA A 44 21.94 -1.81 0.10
CA ALA A 44 22.69 -0.77 0.84
C ALA A 44 23.24 0.31 -0.11
N SER A 45 23.58 -0.07 -1.34
CA SER A 45 24.10 0.81 -2.38
C SER A 45 23.02 1.69 -3.04
N GLY A 46 21.74 1.38 -2.87
CA GLY A 46 20.64 2.11 -3.51
C GLY A 46 20.18 3.37 -2.76
N TRP A 47 20.71 3.61 -1.56
CA TRP A 47 20.40 4.81 -0.79
C TRP A 47 21.16 6.03 -1.28
N SER A 48 20.47 7.18 -1.32
CA SER A 48 21.08 8.48 -1.60
C SER A 48 22.23 8.81 -0.63
N ASN A 49 23.03 9.81 -0.96
CA ASN A 49 24.25 10.15 -0.20
C ASN A 49 24.08 11.34 0.75
N THR A 50 22.91 11.97 0.76
CA THR A 50 22.62 13.15 1.58
C THR A 50 21.34 12.94 2.36
N SER A 51 21.31 13.40 3.61
CA SER A 51 20.10 13.35 4.44
C SER A 51 19.06 14.40 3.96
N PRO A 52 17.75 14.07 3.97
CA PRO A 52 17.16 12.76 4.26
C PRO A 52 17.55 11.72 3.20
N TYR A 53 18.03 10.56 3.66
CA TYR A 53 18.44 9.49 2.76
C TYR A 53 17.20 8.84 2.17
N SER A 54 17.22 8.56 0.88
CA SER A 54 16.07 7.98 0.17
C SER A 54 16.48 6.84 -0.74
N GLN A 55 15.56 5.90 -0.93
CA GLN A 55 15.66 4.82 -1.92
C GLN A 55 14.26 4.49 -2.43
N SER A 56 14.10 4.44 -3.75
CA SER A 56 12.82 4.15 -4.40
C SER A 56 12.82 2.74 -4.97
N VAL A 57 11.68 2.06 -4.87
CA VAL A 57 11.45 0.72 -5.43
C VAL A 57 10.14 0.69 -6.20
N THR A 58 10.09 -0.11 -7.26
CA THR A 58 8.88 -0.33 -8.04
C THR A 58 7.99 -1.38 -7.37
N VAL A 59 6.72 -1.07 -7.17
CA VAL A 59 5.69 -1.98 -6.67
C VAL A 59 4.44 -1.77 -7.51
N SER A 60 4.14 -2.66 -8.45
CA SER A 60 3.02 -2.48 -9.38
C SER A 60 1.66 -2.54 -8.68
N GLY A 61 0.74 -1.67 -9.09
CA GLY A 61 -0.65 -1.65 -8.61
C GLY A 61 -0.89 -0.77 -7.39
N ILE A 62 0.10 0.03 -6.98
CA ILE A 62 -0.03 1.00 -5.89
C ILE A 62 -0.31 2.43 -6.41
N SER A 63 -0.97 3.22 -5.57
CA SER A 63 -1.33 4.61 -5.82
C SER A 63 -0.80 5.54 -4.74
N GLU A 64 -0.84 6.85 -5.00
CA GLU A 64 -0.47 7.88 -4.02
C GLU A 64 -1.35 7.91 -2.76
N THR A 65 -2.55 7.35 -2.82
CA THR A 65 -3.47 7.28 -1.67
C THR A 65 -3.22 6.07 -0.77
N ASP A 66 -2.31 5.19 -1.18
CA ASP A 66 -2.03 3.96 -0.47
C ASP A 66 -1.08 4.22 0.71
N TRP A 67 -1.37 3.59 1.84
CA TRP A 67 -0.53 3.68 3.03
C TRP A 67 0.34 2.41 3.16
N PRO A 68 1.65 2.47 2.90
CA PRO A 68 2.52 1.30 2.97
C PRO A 68 2.80 0.92 4.42
N GLN A 69 2.44 -0.32 4.78
CA GLN A 69 2.84 -0.96 6.03
C GLN A 69 3.88 -2.02 5.71
N MET A 70 5.05 -1.92 6.35
CA MET A 70 6.19 -2.75 6.05
C MET A 70 6.74 -3.39 7.31
N SER A 71 7.38 -4.53 7.14
CA SER A 71 8.15 -5.23 8.15
C SER A 71 9.37 -5.85 7.47
N GLN A 72 10.43 -6.03 8.24
CA GLN A 72 11.59 -6.74 7.74
C GLN A 72 11.30 -8.23 7.58
N ASP A 73 11.74 -8.81 6.46
CA ASP A 73 11.79 -10.25 6.30
C ASP A 73 13.04 -10.81 6.98
N LEU A 74 12.83 -11.62 8.02
CA LEU A 74 13.88 -12.30 8.78
C LEU A 74 13.83 -13.83 8.57
N SER A 75 13.07 -14.32 7.60
CA SER A 75 12.89 -15.78 7.35
C SER A 75 14.20 -16.52 7.07
N MET A 76 15.22 -15.82 6.57
CA MET A 76 16.55 -16.34 6.28
C MET A 76 17.63 -15.86 7.26
N ALA A 77 17.26 -15.14 8.32
CA ALA A 77 18.19 -14.66 9.32
C ALA A 77 18.68 -15.81 10.22
N THR A 78 19.95 -15.74 10.60
CA THR A 78 20.57 -16.57 11.66
C THR A 78 20.80 -15.74 12.92
N ASP A 79 21.06 -16.40 14.05
CA ASP A 79 21.43 -15.75 15.33
C ASP A 79 22.56 -14.72 15.15
N ASP A 80 23.56 -15.02 14.31
CA ASP A 80 24.69 -14.12 14.03
C ASP A 80 24.33 -12.88 13.18
N THR A 81 23.21 -12.89 12.47
CA THR A 81 22.86 -11.83 11.49
C THR A 81 21.65 -10.99 11.89
N VAL A 82 20.77 -11.53 12.75
CA VAL A 82 19.48 -10.92 13.09
C VAL A 82 19.63 -9.54 13.73
N ASP A 83 20.59 -9.37 14.66
CA ASP A 83 20.81 -8.08 15.33
C ASP A 83 21.23 -6.97 14.36
N ASP A 84 22.09 -7.28 13.39
CA ASP A 84 22.55 -6.31 12.40
C ASP A 84 21.44 -5.97 11.42
N LEU A 85 20.67 -6.98 11.00
CA LEU A 85 19.49 -6.86 10.18
C LEU A 85 18.44 -5.93 10.82
N GLU A 86 18.06 -6.18 12.08
CA GLU A 86 17.07 -5.38 12.81
C GLU A 86 17.55 -3.93 13.04
N LYS A 87 18.83 -3.76 13.38
CA LYS A 87 19.44 -2.43 13.54
C LYS A 87 19.38 -1.63 12.25
N ASN A 88 19.67 -2.26 11.11
CA ASN A 88 19.64 -1.59 9.82
C ASN A 88 18.21 -1.23 9.40
N TYR A 89 17.24 -2.12 9.65
CA TYR A 89 15.83 -1.81 9.42
C TYR A 89 15.33 -0.64 10.26
N ALA A 90 15.80 -0.49 11.50
CA ALA A 90 15.43 0.63 12.37
C ALA A 90 15.81 2.02 11.82
N TYR A 91 16.68 2.11 10.80
CA TYR A 91 16.95 3.38 10.11
C TYR A 91 15.78 3.87 9.24
N ILE A 92 15.00 2.94 8.68
CA ILE A 92 13.84 3.23 7.84
C ILE A 92 12.74 3.82 8.71
N LYS A 93 12.25 5.03 8.36
CA LYS A 93 11.27 5.76 9.17
C LYS A 93 9.87 5.72 8.59
N TYR A 94 9.77 5.90 7.29
CA TYR A 94 8.51 5.86 6.57
C TYR A 94 8.77 5.60 5.09
N GLY A 95 7.72 5.18 4.40
CA GLY A 95 7.67 5.08 2.95
C GLY A 95 6.53 5.93 2.41
N GLU A 96 6.77 6.62 1.30
CA GLU A 96 5.74 7.35 0.56
C GLU A 96 5.39 6.56 -0.69
N ALA A 97 4.09 6.30 -0.88
CA ALA A 97 3.59 5.69 -2.10
C ALA A 97 3.32 6.76 -3.16
N THR A 98 3.67 6.44 -4.39
CA THR A 98 3.32 7.15 -5.62
C THR A 98 2.93 6.08 -6.64
N LEU A 99 2.40 6.45 -7.81
CA LEU A 99 1.99 5.46 -8.81
C LEU A 99 3.12 4.45 -9.09
N ASP A 100 2.83 3.17 -8.82
CA ASP A 100 3.72 2.03 -8.99
C ASP A 100 5.09 2.12 -8.27
N THR A 101 5.28 3.05 -7.34
CA THR A 101 6.58 3.30 -6.68
C THR A 101 6.42 3.63 -5.19
N ILE A 102 7.23 2.99 -4.35
CA ILE A 102 7.41 3.38 -2.94
C ILE A 102 8.78 4.00 -2.75
N THR A 103 8.84 5.17 -2.13
CA THR A 103 10.10 5.81 -1.72
C THR A 103 10.27 5.72 -0.22
N PHE A 104 11.31 5.03 0.24
CA PHE A 104 11.65 4.90 1.65
C PHE A 104 12.59 6.00 2.09
N TYR A 105 12.44 6.45 3.33
CA TYR A 105 13.23 7.53 3.90
C TYR A 105 13.92 7.12 5.20
N CYS A 106 15.18 7.56 5.34
CA CYS A 106 15.93 7.49 6.58
C CYS A 106 16.47 8.87 6.97
N LEU A 107 16.26 9.29 8.22
CA LEU A 107 16.53 10.67 8.64
C LEU A 107 17.93 10.87 9.26
N LYS A 108 18.43 9.88 10.01
CA LYS A 108 19.67 9.99 10.80
C LYS A 108 20.84 9.19 10.26
N GLY A 109 20.56 8.02 9.69
CA GLY A 109 21.52 7.11 9.09
C GLY A 109 20.80 6.26 8.06
N LYS A 110 21.54 5.51 7.24
CA LYS A 110 20.98 4.61 6.22
C LYS A 110 21.47 3.17 6.47
N PRO A 111 20.70 2.17 6.03
CA PRO A 111 21.17 0.79 6.00
C PRO A 111 22.52 0.65 5.28
N THR A 112 23.42 -0.11 5.88
CA THR A 112 24.71 -0.52 5.31
C THR A 112 24.72 -1.97 4.85
N VAL A 113 23.62 -2.70 5.10
CA VAL A 113 23.38 -4.06 4.60
C VAL A 113 22.12 -4.06 3.74
N ASP A 114 22.02 -5.05 2.86
CA ASP A 114 20.84 -5.26 2.04
C ASP A 114 19.68 -5.74 2.92
N LEU A 115 18.52 -5.12 2.74
CA LEU A 115 17.30 -5.48 3.49
C LEU A 115 16.25 -6.02 2.52
N THR A 116 15.50 -7.03 2.97
CA THR A 116 14.27 -7.46 2.29
C THR A 116 13.10 -7.07 3.18
N LEU A 117 12.14 -6.34 2.61
CA LEU A 117 10.92 -5.95 3.29
C LEU A 117 9.74 -6.69 2.70
N ILE A 118 8.86 -7.14 3.59
CA ILE A 118 7.53 -7.64 3.26
C ILE A 118 6.51 -6.65 3.79
N GLY A 119 5.45 -6.43 3.04
CA GLY A 119 4.49 -5.43 3.41
C GLY A 119 3.15 -5.59 2.74
N GLN A 120 2.25 -4.71 3.15
CA GLN A 120 0.94 -4.54 2.57
C GLN A 120 0.70 -3.04 2.40
N VAL A 121 -0.04 -2.65 1.37
CA VAL A 121 -0.61 -1.30 1.29
C VAL A 121 -2.08 -1.33 1.65
N LEU A 122 -2.50 -0.34 2.44
CA LEU A 122 -3.90 -0.08 2.74
C LEU A 122 -4.43 1.00 1.78
N ARG A 123 -5.28 0.60 0.84
CA ARG A 123 -5.85 1.54 -0.15
C ARG A 123 -6.73 2.61 0.51
N GLY A 124 -6.45 3.87 0.20
CA GLY A 124 -7.14 5.04 0.77
C GLY A 124 -6.81 5.31 2.25
N GLY A 125 -5.86 4.60 2.85
CA GLY A 125 -5.48 4.78 4.26
C GLY A 125 -5.01 6.20 4.61
N ALA A 126 -4.46 6.93 3.63
CA ALA A 126 -3.99 8.30 3.81
C ALA A 126 -5.12 9.36 3.93
N SER A 127 -6.35 9.08 3.49
CA SER A 127 -7.49 10.00 3.65
C SER A 127 -8.43 9.59 4.78
N ASN A 128 -8.37 8.34 5.22
CA ASN A 128 -9.39 7.76 6.09
C ASN A 128 -9.11 7.97 7.59
N TYR A 129 -7.93 8.50 7.97
CA TYR A 129 -7.66 8.85 9.36
C TYR A 129 -8.41 10.11 9.80
N GLU A 130 -8.75 11.03 8.90
CA GLU A 130 -9.59 12.20 9.25
C GLU A 130 -11.09 11.88 9.23
N SER A 131 -11.51 10.85 8.49
CA SER A 131 -12.93 10.44 8.48
C SER A 131 -13.28 9.41 9.55
N ALA A 132 -12.30 8.69 10.12
CA ALA A 132 -12.52 7.64 11.13
C ALA A 132 -12.62 8.18 12.58
N ILE A 133 -12.12 9.39 12.82
CA ILE A 133 -12.33 10.15 14.05
C ILE A 133 -13.18 11.33 13.65
N GLY A 134 -14.49 11.26 13.88
CA GLY A 134 -15.44 12.36 13.66
C GLY A 134 -15.16 13.55 14.58
N VAL A 135 -13.99 14.15 14.45
CA VAL A 135 -13.54 15.35 15.15
C VAL A 135 -13.40 16.42 14.09
N GLU A 136 -14.51 17.08 13.79
CA GLU A 136 -14.49 18.38 13.13
C GLU A 136 -13.87 19.40 14.11
N PHE A 137 -12.86 20.15 13.67
CA PHE A 137 -12.38 21.34 14.36
C PHE A 137 -13.14 22.58 13.90
#